data_AF-A0A1H4R1Q8-F1
#
_entry.id   AF-A0A1H4R1Q8-F1
#
_cell.length_a   1.000
_cell.length_b   1.000
_cell.length_c   1.000
_cell.angle_alpha   90.00
_cell.angle_beta   90.00
_cell.angle_gamma   90.00
#
_symmetry.space_group_name_H-M   'P 1'
#
loop_
_entity.id
_entity.type
_entity.pdbx_description
1 polymer ?
#
loop_
_entity_poly.entity_id
_entity_poly.type
_entity_poly.pdbx_seq_one_letter_code
_entity_poly.pdbx_strand_id
1 'polypeptide(L)'
;MVDTMALMLPFGRASRTTRTAEHPAVALPGDDEVLLDAPDDRLGPALVAAGRGEHEPAAALLAHTRRHAEWEHRDRYTLRLAAFARSRTEWLETWYAAAPQDPDALLIRAQLAVDHAWGSPARAEVLRGVSPLITAAARTDDRDPVPWRIALDHARGSRAGHTYFGELWEAALRRAPRHYGCHVAALRYLASSWHGSHRECLDFADRAAQDAPADSLVQALPTRAVLAYLDDDCGPGVPRERLDEAADRAVALSARFPAADLWPAAIRNKLTYVLVRLGRWEDALEQLTLIGPHATSFPWSRLSEDPLGRFLETRDEVRRRAAGSAARGAAGGHPRSGRGGRVHSGDH
;
A
#
# COMPACT_ATOMS: atom_id res chain seq x y z
N MET A 1 -41.00 41.75 8.35
CA MET A 1 -40.70 42.87 7.43
C MET A 1 -39.57 43.68 8.06
N VAL A 2 -38.31 43.27 7.80
CA VAL A 2 -37.03 44.03 7.89
C VAL A 2 -36.04 43.13 7.14
N ASP A 3 -35.90 43.32 5.84
CA ASP A 3 -34.90 44.13 5.15
C ASP A 3 -33.48 43.53 5.09
N THR A 4 -33.19 43.10 3.87
CA THR A 4 -31.99 42.58 3.25
C THR A 4 -30.83 43.58 3.31
N MET A 5 -29.66 43.14 3.74
CA MET A 5 -28.40 43.83 3.43
C MET A 5 -27.43 42.81 2.82
N ALA A 6 -27.36 42.87 1.49
CA ALA A 6 -26.35 42.24 0.67
C ALA A 6 -24.99 42.92 0.89
N LEU A 7 -23.92 42.13 0.99
CA LEU A 7 -22.56 42.58 0.80
C LEU A 7 -21.93 41.80 -0.36
N MET A 8 -21.81 42.49 -1.49
CA MET A 8 -20.95 42.09 -2.61
C MET A 8 -19.50 42.35 -2.25
N LEU A 9 -18.60 41.45 -2.64
CA LEU A 9 -17.17 41.72 -2.80
C LEU A 9 -16.70 41.19 -4.17
N PRO A 10 -15.65 41.79 -4.76
CA PRO A 10 -15.49 41.90 -6.21
C PRO A 10 -14.65 40.80 -6.86
N PHE A 11 -14.72 40.80 -8.19
CA PHE A 11 -14.08 39.94 -9.17
C PHE A 11 -12.57 39.71 -9.00
N GLY A 12 -12.16 38.48 -9.27
CA GLY A 12 -10.78 38.12 -9.61
C GLY A 12 -10.72 36.74 -10.27
N ARG A 13 -11.03 36.65 -11.57
CA ARG A 13 -10.72 35.45 -12.38
C ARG A 13 -9.20 35.39 -12.56
N ALA A 14 -8.52 34.63 -11.70
CA ALA A 14 -7.17 34.19 -11.98
C ALA A 14 -7.23 33.00 -12.95
N SER A 15 -6.91 33.23 -14.22
CA SER A 15 -6.62 32.16 -15.17
C SER A 15 -5.45 31.34 -14.62
N ARG A 16 -5.72 30.14 -14.10
CA ARG A 16 -4.68 29.16 -13.80
C ARG A 16 -4.13 28.66 -15.12
N THR A 17 -2.96 29.18 -15.51
CA THR A 17 -2.10 28.50 -16.46
C THR A 17 -1.65 27.20 -15.81
N THR A 18 -2.18 26.08 -16.26
CA THR A 18 -1.63 24.75 -15.96
C THR A 18 -0.24 24.70 -16.60
N ARG A 19 0.78 24.99 -15.79
CA ARG A 19 2.16 24.71 -16.16
C ARG A 19 2.33 23.20 -16.08
N THR A 20 2.19 22.53 -17.22
CA THR A 20 2.60 21.14 -17.38
C THR A 20 4.07 21.10 -17.01
N ALA A 21 4.39 20.56 -15.84
CA ALA A 21 5.77 20.32 -15.44
C ALA A 21 6.27 19.17 -16.32
N GLU A 22 6.97 19.49 -17.40
CA GLU A 22 7.76 18.53 -18.16
C GLU A 22 8.78 17.90 -17.21
N HIS A 23 8.44 16.74 -16.65
CA HIS A 23 9.41 15.89 -15.99
C HIS A 23 10.26 15.26 -17.10
N PRO A 24 11.60 15.40 -17.07
CA PRO A 24 12.43 14.66 -17.99
C PRO A 24 12.13 13.18 -17.80
N ALA A 25 11.88 12.46 -18.90
CA ALA A 25 11.61 11.03 -18.87
C ALA A 25 12.79 10.33 -18.21
N VAL A 26 12.67 10.03 -16.92
CA VAL A 26 13.63 9.18 -16.22
C VAL A 26 13.52 7.83 -16.91
N ALA A 27 14.56 7.46 -17.66
CA ALA A 27 14.63 6.16 -18.27
C ALA A 27 14.52 5.11 -17.15
N LEU A 28 13.66 4.12 -17.36
CA LEU A 28 13.51 3.02 -16.42
C LEU A 28 14.87 2.34 -16.22
N PRO A 29 15.23 1.99 -14.97
CA PRO A 29 16.49 1.31 -14.69
C PRO A 29 16.58 -0.04 -15.41
N GLY A 30 17.81 -0.52 -15.59
CA GLY A 30 18.08 -1.85 -16.14
C GLY A 30 17.36 -2.96 -15.36
N ASP A 31 17.14 -4.12 -15.99
CA ASP A 31 16.54 -5.28 -15.31
C ASP A 31 17.44 -5.80 -14.18
N ASP A 32 18.76 -5.71 -14.37
CA ASP A 32 19.81 -6.08 -13.42
C ASP A 32 19.95 -5.11 -12.23
N GLU A 33 19.42 -3.90 -12.36
CA GLU A 33 19.43 -2.88 -11.30
C GLU A 33 18.23 -2.99 -10.34
N VAL A 34 17.23 -3.83 -10.65
CA VAL A 34 16.02 -3.96 -9.84
C VAL A 34 16.28 -4.80 -8.60
N LEU A 35 15.99 -4.23 -7.44
CA LEU A 35 16.13 -4.85 -6.13
C LEU A 35 14.75 -5.21 -5.57
N LEU A 36 14.59 -6.48 -5.21
CA LEU A 36 13.39 -6.99 -4.55
C LEU A 36 13.44 -6.72 -3.04
N ASP A 37 12.42 -6.03 -2.53
CA ASP A 37 12.26 -5.69 -1.12
C ASP A 37 13.52 -5.06 -0.47
N ALA A 38 14.19 -4.17 -1.20
CA ALA A 38 15.36 -3.45 -0.70
C ALA A 38 15.05 -2.78 0.66
N PRO A 39 15.86 -3.00 1.70
CA PRO A 39 15.71 -2.27 2.95
C PRO A 39 16.15 -0.81 2.77
N ASP A 40 15.55 0.09 3.54
CA ASP A 40 16.04 1.48 3.61
C ASP A 40 17.34 1.57 4.40
N ASP A 41 17.97 2.76 4.36
CA ASP A 41 19.26 3.03 5.00
C ASP A 41 19.25 2.83 6.52
N ARG A 42 18.06 2.84 7.15
CA ARG A 42 17.90 2.62 8.60
C ARG A 42 17.78 1.13 8.92
N LEU A 43 17.03 0.38 8.12
CA LEU A 43 16.78 -1.05 8.31
C LEU A 43 17.93 -1.93 7.84
N GLY A 44 18.61 -1.55 6.75
CA GLY A 44 19.70 -2.32 6.15
C GLY A 44 20.81 -2.68 7.16
N PRO A 45 21.39 -1.70 7.87
CA PRO A 45 22.39 -1.96 8.91
C PRO A 45 21.87 -2.85 10.04
N ALA A 46 20.60 -2.70 10.44
CA ALA A 46 20.00 -3.52 11.48
C ALA A 46 19.86 -4.99 11.05
N LEU A 47 19.49 -5.26 9.80
CA LEU A 47 19.42 -6.62 9.25
C LEU A 47 20.80 -7.26 9.11
N VAL A 48 21.82 -6.48 8.71
CA VAL A 48 23.21 -6.97 8.63
C VAL A 48 23.73 -7.37 10.00
N ALA A 49 23.49 -6.54 11.03
CA ALA A 49 23.87 -6.83 12.41
C ALA A 49 23.13 -8.07 12.96
N ALA A 50 21.81 -8.15 12.74
CA ALA A 50 21.03 -9.33 13.10
C ALA A 50 21.57 -10.61 12.42
N GLY A 51 22.03 -10.51 11.18
CA GLY A 51 22.70 -11.60 10.47
C GLY A 51 24.02 -12.08 11.08
N ARG A 52 24.64 -11.24 11.93
CA ARG A 52 25.84 -11.55 12.74
C ARG A 52 25.50 -11.97 14.17
N GLY A 53 24.23 -12.01 14.55
CA GLY A 53 23.77 -12.32 15.91
C GLY A 53 23.61 -11.11 16.82
N GLU A 54 23.82 -9.89 16.33
CA GLU A 54 23.77 -8.64 17.09
C GLU A 54 22.36 -8.03 17.04
N HIS A 55 21.78 -7.70 18.20
CA HIS A 55 20.40 -7.21 18.30
C HIS A 55 20.31 -5.70 18.54
N GLU A 56 21.41 -5.10 18.99
CA GLU A 56 21.50 -3.72 19.44
C GLU A 56 21.08 -2.71 18.36
N PRO A 57 21.46 -2.88 17.07
CA PRO A 57 20.99 -1.96 16.02
C PRO A 57 19.49 -2.06 15.75
N ALA A 58 18.90 -3.26 15.81
CA ALA A 58 17.45 -3.45 15.68
C ALA A 58 16.69 -2.83 16.86
N ALA A 59 17.20 -3.03 18.08
CA ALA A 59 16.69 -2.41 19.30
C ALA A 59 16.72 -0.88 19.21
N ALA A 60 17.86 -0.30 18.82
CA ALA A 60 18.01 1.15 18.67
C ALA A 60 17.05 1.73 17.62
N LEU A 61 16.87 1.04 16.49
CA LEU A 61 15.96 1.44 15.42
C LEU A 61 14.50 1.47 15.89
N LEU A 62 14.03 0.40 16.53
CA LEU A 62 12.65 0.33 17.03
C LEU A 62 12.41 1.29 18.20
N ALA A 63 13.38 1.44 19.11
CA ALA A 63 13.30 2.42 20.19
C ALA A 63 13.24 3.85 19.65
N HIS A 64 13.95 4.17 18.57
CA HIS A 64 13.85 5.46 17.90
C HIS A 64 12.42 5.69 17.35
N THR A 65 11.90 4.76 16.54
CA THR A 65 10.55 4.92 15.96
C THR A 65 9.46 5.09 17.02
N ARG A 66 9.57 4.36 18.15
CA ARG A 66 8.63 4.47 19.29
C ARG A 66 8.73 5.81 19.99
N ARG A 67 9.94 6.31 20.28
CA ARG A 67 10.14 7.61 20.95
C ARG A 67 9.62 8.78 20.13
N HIS A 68 9.73 8.69 18.80
CA HIS A 68 9.31 9.74 17.88
C HIS A 68 7.90 9.53 17.29
N ALA A 69 7.16 8.51 17.75
CA ALA A 69 5.83 8.17 17.26
C ALA A 69 5.77 7.95 15.73
N GLU A 70 6.85 7.41 15.15
CA GLU A 70 6.94 7.06 13.72
C GLU A 70 6.24 5.71 13.46
N TRP A 71 4.94 5.64 13.73
CA TRP A 71 4.21 4.37 13.80
C TRP A 71 4.22 3.57 12.49
N GLU A 72 4.17 4.26 11.35
CA GLU A 72 4.26 3.60 10.03
C GLU A 72 5.64 2.95 9.80
N HIS A 73 6.72 3.61 10.23
CA HIS A 73 8.08 3.05 10.16
C HIS A 73 8.23 1.91 11.16
N ARG A 74 7.73 2.08 12.38
CA ARG A 74 7.76 1.05 13.42
C ARG A 74 7.09 -0.24 12.97
N ASP A 75 5.91 -0.14 12.36
CA ASP A 75 5.18 -1.30 11.86
C ASP A 75 5.95 -2.00 10.73
N ARG A 76 6.42 -1.21 9.76
CA ARG A 76 7.23 -1.71 8.64
C ARG A 76 8.49 -2.43 9.11
N TYR A 77 9.25 -1.85 10.02
CA TYR A 77 10.46 -2.45 10.55
C TYR A 77 10.16 -3.70 11.37
N THR A 78 9.10 -3.68 12.18
CA THR A 78 8.63 -4.88 12.91
C THR A 78 8.34 -6.03 11.95
N LEU A 79 7.60 -5.78 10.86
CA LEU A 79 7.29 -6.79 9.85
C LEU A 79 8.56 -7.36 9.19
N ARG A 80 9.52 -6.50 8.81
CA ARG A 80 10.76 -6.93 8.13
C ARG A 80 11.71 -7.67 9.08
N LEU A 81 11.86 -7.19 10.31
CA LEU A 81 12.67 -7.85 11.34
C LEU A 81 12.08 -9.20 11.75
N ALA A 82 10.75 -9.31 11.90
CA ALA A 82 10.09 -10.59 12.17
C ALA A 82 10.21 -11.56 10.98
N ALA A 83 10.09 -11.07 9.74
CA ALA A 83 10.33 -11.89 8.55
C ALA A 83 11.77 -12.42 8.51
N PHE A 84 12.77 -11.61 8.85
CA PHE A 84 14.16 -12.03 8.97
C PHE A 84 14.37 -13.03 10.12
N ALA A 85 13.76 -12.78 11.29
CA ALA A 85 13.83 -13.67 12.44
C ALA A 85 13.25 -15.06 12.15
N ARG A 86 12.30 -15.17 11.22
CA ARG A 86 11.73 -16.46 10.81
C ARG A 86 12.75 -17.41 10.19
N SER A 87 13.77 -16.88 9.52
CA SER A 87 14.85 -17.68 8.92
C SER A 87 16.12 -17.71 9.77
N ARG A 88 16.31 -16.72 10.66
CA ARG A 88 17.44 -16.63 11.60
C ARG A 88 16.96 -16.10 12.96
N THR A 89 16.63 -16.99 13.88
CA THR A 89 16.01 -16.62 15.17
C THR A 89 17.04 -16.26 16.25
N GLU A 90 18.31 -16.62 16.08
CA GLU A 90 19.33 -16.64 17.14
C GLU A 90 19.61 -15.27 17.77
N TRP A 91 19.67 -14.22 16.95
CA TRP A 91 19.86 -12.84 17.41
C TRP A 91 18.69 -12.36 18.30
N LEU A 92 17.48 -12.81 17.96
CA LEU A 92 16.25 -12.43 18.65
C LEU A 92 16.10 -13.20 19.97
N GLU A 93 16.45 -14.49 20.01
CA GLU A 93 16.51 -15.26 21.25
C GLU A 93 17.56 -14.70 22.22
N THR A 94 18.71 -14.27 21.69
CA THR A 94 19.75 -13.59 22.49
C THR A 94 19.20 -12.29 23.10
N TRP A 95 18.49 -11.50 22.30
CA TRP A 95 17.83 -10.27 22.79
C TRP A 95 16.80 -10.59 23.88
N TYR A 96 15.94 -11.59 23.69
CA TYR A 96 14.97 -11.98 24.72
C TYR A 96 15.61 -12.46 26.02
N ALA A 97 16.68 -13.22 25.93
CA ALA A 97 17.40 -13.70 27.10
C ALA A 97 18.03 -12.53 27.89
N ALA A 98 18.59 -11.55 27.18
CA ALA A 98 19.22 -10.38 27.79
C ALA A 98 18.21 -9.38 28.36
N ALA A 99 17.09 -9.14 27.69
CA ALA A 99 16.08 -8.16 28.08
C ALA A 99 14.63 -8.68 27.87
N PRO A 100 14.13 -9.57 28.72
CA PRO A 100 12.83 -10.24 28.52
C PRO A 100 11.61 -9.32 28.49
N GLN A 101 11.73 -8.12 29.06
CA GLN A 101 10.67 -7.11 29.15
C GLN A 101 10.91 -5.93 28.20
N ASP A 102 11.87 -6.05 27.27
CA ASP A 102 12.10 -5.01 26.28
C ASP A 102 10.85 -4.85 25.38
N PRO A 103 10.31 -3.62 25.25
CA PRO A 103 9.08 -3.38 24.50
C PRO A 103 9.20 -3.74 23.01
N ASP A 104 10.38 -3.51 22.44
CA ASP A 104 10.65 -3.66 21.03
C ASP A 104 10.91 -5.13 20.68
N ALA A 105 11.58 -5.87 21.57
CA ALA A 105 11.68 -7.32 21.50
C ALA A 105 10.29 -7.96 21.58
N LEU A 106 9.49 -7.64 22.61
CA LEU A 106 8.14 -8.20 22.80
C LEU A 106 7.24 -8.00 21.57
N LEU A 107 7.37 -6.85 20.90
CA LEU A 107 6.65 -6.56 19.68
C LEU A 107 7.04 -7.49 18.52
N ILE A 108 8.34 -7.69 18.27
CA ILE A 108 8.82 -8.64 17.25
C ILE A 108 8.36 -10.06 17.61
N ARG A 109 8.37 -10.43 18.90
CA ARG A 109 7.91 -11.75 19.37
C ARG A 109 6.47 -12.01 19.00
N ALA A 110 5.61 -11.03 19.28
CA ALA A 110 4.19 -11.12 18.97
C ALA A 110 3.97 -11.24 17.46
N GLN A 111 4.67 -10.43 16.65
CA GLN A 111 4.60 -10.50 15.19
C GLN A 111 5.05 -11.87 14.66
N LEU A 112 6.22 -12.35 15.09
CA LEU A 112 6.78 -13.63 14.66
C LEU A 112 5.89 -14.82 15.05
N ALA A 113 5.30 -14.79 16.25
CA ALA A 113 4.40 -15.83 16.70
C ALA A 113 3.10 -15.87 15.89
N VAL A 114 2.50 -14.71 15.58
CA VAL A 114 1.33 -14.63 14.69
C VAL A 114 1.69 -15.16 13.31
N ASP A 115 2.82 -14.72 12.76
CA ASP A 115 3.34 -15.14 11.47
C ASP A 115 3.56 -16.65 11.34
N HIS A 116 4.13 -17.27 12.37
CA HIS A 116 4.31 -18.72 12.44
C HIS A 116 2.95 -19.44 12.47
N ALA A 117 2.02 -18.94 13.29
CA ALA A 117 0.68 -19.51 13.38
C ALA A 117 -0.09 -19.43 12.05
N TRP A 118 0.13 -18.38 11.25
CA TRP A 118 -0.47 -18.24 9.91
C TRP A 118 -0.05 -19.34 8.92
N GLY A 119 1.13 -19.93 9.09
CA GLY A 119 1.61 -21.05 8.28
C GLY A 119 1.09 -22.42 8.74
N SER A 120 0.42 -22.51 9.89
CA SER A 120 -0.05 -23.78 10.45
C SER A 120 -1.41 -24.21 9.88
N PRO A 121 -1.62 -25.50 9.56
CA PRO A 121 -2.95 -26.05 9.27
C PRO A 121 -3.93 -25.89 10.43
N ALA A 122 -3.43 -25.87 11.68
CA ALA A 122 -4.21 -25.65 12.89
C ALA A 122 -4.24 -24.17 13.33
N ARG A 123 -4.06 -23.23 12.39
CA ARG A 123 -3.91 -21.78 12.62
C ARG A 123 -4.79 -21.21 13.73
N ALA A 124 -6.08 -21.51 13.72
CA ALA A 124 -7.02 -20.93 14.69
C ALA A 124 -6.73 -21.34 16.13
N GLU A 125 -6.32 -22.59 16.36
CA GLU A 125 -5.92 -23.09 17.68
C GLU A 125 -4.57 -22.49 18.10
N VAL A 126 -3.58 -22.51 17.21
CA VAL A 126 -2.25 -21.95 17.49
C VAL A 126 -2.34 -20.48 17.85
N LEU A 127 -3.14 -19.70 17.10
CA LEU A 127 -3.33 -18.27 17.39
C LEU A 127 -3.96 -18.01 18.76
N ARG A 128 -4.86 -18.86 19.27
CA ARG A 128 -5.40 -18.68 20.63
C ARG A 128 -4.29 -18.65 21.68
N GLY A 129 -3.25 -19.47 21.51
CA GLY A 129 -2.07 -19.49 22.37
C GLY A 129 -1.16 -18.27 22.24
N VAL A 130 -1.29 -17.46 21.18
CA VAL A 130 -0.44 -16.28 20.91
C VAL A 130 -0.96 -15.01 21.61
N SER A 131 -2.23 -14.96 22.02
CA SER A 131 -2.85 -13.79 22.66
C SER A 131 -2.06 -13.18 23.82
N PRO A 132 -1.42 -13.95 24.73
CA PRO A 132 -0.60 -13.39 25.80
C PRO A 132 0.61 -12.58 25.31
N LEU A 133 1.24 -12.98 24.19
CA LEU A 133 2.38 -12.26 23.61
C LEU A 133 1.95 -10.91 23.05
N ILE A 134 0.81 -10.88 22.36
CA ILE A 134 0.21 -9.64 21.84
C ILE A 134 -0.15 -8.70 22.99
N THR A 135 -0.75 -9.26 24.05
CA THR A 135 -1.13 -8.51 25.26
C THR A 135 0.11 -7.93 25.96
N ALA A 136 1.20 -8.70 26.06
CA ALA A 136 2.45 -8.22 26.65
C ALA A 136 3.01 -7.03 25.84
N ALA A 137 3.10 -7.15 24.51
CA ALA A 137 3.53 -6.06 23.65
C ALA A 137 2.64 -4.81 23.79
N ALA A 138 1.31 -4.99 23.80
CA ALA A 138 0.34 -3.90 23.90
C ALA A 138 0.38 -3.13 25.24
N ARG A 139 0.89 -3.74 26.32
CA ARG A 139 1.02 -3.12 27.65
C ARG A 139 2.27 -2.25 27.80
N THR A 140 3.18 -2.26 26.83
CA THR A 140 4.49 -1.62 26.98
C THR A 140 4.51 -0.12 26.62
N ASP A 141 3.69 0.30 25.66
CA ASP A 141 3.45 1.72 25.34
C ASP A 141 1.99 1.90 24.92
N ASP A 142 1.22 2.61 25.74
CA ASP A 142 -0.20 2.83 25.51
C ASP A 142 -0.52 3.61 24.23
N ARG A 143 0.47 4.28 23.62
CA ARG A 143 0.28 5.06 22.38
C ARG A 143 0.59 4.24 21.13
N ASP A 144 1.27 3.10 21.26
CA ASP A 144 1.74 2.30 20.13
C ASP A 144 0.57 1.56 19.45
N PRO A 145 0.24 1.85 18.18
CA PRO A 145 -0.83 1.16 17.48
C PRO A 145 -0.39 -0.20 16.92
N VAL A 146 0.91 -0.50 16.84
CA VAL A 146 1.43 -1.70 16.16
C VAL A 146 1.00 -3.01 16.83
N PRO A 147 1.02 -3.15 18.17
CA PRO A 147 0.44 -4.32 18.83
C PRO A 147 -1.04 -4.56 18.48
N TRP A 148 -1.81 -3.49 18.25
CA TRP A 148 -3.23 -3.59 17.88
C TRP A 148 -3.41 -4.00 16.42
N ARG A 149 -2.52 -3.60 15.51
CA ARG A 149 -2.49 -4.20 14.18
C ARG A 149 -2.27 -5.71 14.27
N ILE A 150 -1.29 -6.15 15.06
CA ILE A 150 -1.00 -7.58 15.26
C ILE A 150 -2.23 -8.29 15.84
N ALA A 151 -2.93 -7.65 16.80
CA ALA A 151 -4.18 -8.16 17.36
C ALA A 151 -5.30 -8.29 16.31
N LEU A 152 -5.44 -7.33 15.38
CA LEU A 152 -6.42 -7.41 14.29
C LEU A 152 -6.09 -8.55 13.30
N ASP A 153 -4.81 -8.74 12.96
CA ASP A 153 -4.37 -9.88 12.16
C ASP A 153 -4.60 -11.21 12.90
N HIS A 154 -4.38 -11.25 14.21
CA HIS A 154 -4.70 -12.40 15.06
C HIS A 154 -6.20 -12.70 15.10
N ALA A 155 -7.05 -11.69 15.28
CA ALA A 155 -8.51 -11.82 15.29
C ALA A 155 -9.02 -12.41 13.98
N ARG A 156 -8.44 -11.99 12.85
CA ARG A 156 -8.73 -12.55 11.53
C ARG A 156 -8.34 -14.03 11.44
N GLY A 157 -7.12 -14.37 11.85
CA GLY A 157 -6.62 -15.74 11.72
C GLY A 157 -7.29 -16.74 12.67
N SER A 158 -7.69 -16.28 13.86
CA SER A 158 -8.40 -17.05 14.88
C SER A 158 -9.91 -17.11 14.66
N ARG A 159 -10.43 -16.39 13.65
CA ARG A 159 -11.87 -16.26 13.35
C ARG A 159 -12.66 -15.70 14.54
N ALA A 160 -12.11 -14.69 15.21
CA ALA A 160 -12.79 -14.03 16.31
C ALA A 160 -14.07 -13.33 15.83
N GLY A 161 -15.08 -13.26 16.71
CA GLY A 161 -16.35 -12.61 16.41
C GLY A 161 -16.26 -11.08 16.29
N HIS A 162 -17.28 -10.48 15.67
CA HIS A 162 -17.30 -9.05 15.37
C HIS A 162 -17.19 -8.13 16.59
N THR A 163 -17.74 -8.52 17.74
CA THR A 163 -17.64 -7.73 18.98
C THR A 163 -16.19 -7.55 19.41
N TYR A 164 -15.44 -8.66 19.50
CA TYR A 164 -14.03 -8.62 19.89
C TYR A 164 -13.18 -7.84 18.87
N PHE A 165 -13.45 -8.05 17.58
CA PHE A 165 -12.81 -7.25 16.53
C PHE A 165 -13.09 -5.74 16.71
N GLY A 166 -14.34 -5.36 17.01
CA GLY A 166 -14.72 -3.98 17.24
C GLY A 166 -13.94 -3.33 18.38
N GLU A 167 -13.78 -4.03 19.51
CA GLU A 167 -12.98 -3.55 20.65
C GLU A 167 -11.51 -3.30 20.27
N LEU A 168 -10.90 -4.24 19.53
CA LEU A 168 -9.53 -4.09 19.02
C LEU A 168 -9.42 -2.92 18.04
N TRP A 169 -10.40 -2.76 17.16
CA TRP A 169 -10.44 -1.70 16.17
C TRP A 169 -10.55 -0.32 16.81
N GLU A 170 -11.45 -0.15 17.78
CA GLU A 170 -11.56 1.09 18.54
C GLU A 170 -10.28 1.40 19.31
N ALA A 171 -9.65 0.38 19.90
CA ALA A 171 -8.39 0.54 20.61
C ALA A 171 -7.24 0.98 19.68
N ALA A 172 -7.20 0.50 18.44
CA ALA A 172 -6.28 0.95 17.42
C ALA A 172 -6.55 2.42 17.02
N LEU A 173 -7.82 2.77 16.77
CA LEU A 173 -8.23 4.12 16.40
C LEU A 173 -7.94 5.15 17.49
N ARG A 174 -8.16 4.81 18.78
CA ARG A 174 -7.82 5.72 19.90
C ARG A 174 -6.35 6.10 19.94
N ARG A 175 -5.46 5.23 19.44
CA ARG A 175 -4.00 5.43 19.47
C ARG A 175 -3.50 6.15 18.24
N ALA A 176 -3.89 5.66 17.06
CA ALA A 176 -3.49 6.24 15.80
C ALA A 176 -4.62 6.06 14.76
N PRO A 177 -5.56 7.01 14.67
CA PRO A 177 -6.70 6.93 13.75
C PRO A 177 -6.30 6.77 12.28
N ARG A 178 -5.07 7.15 11.94
CA ARG A 178 -4.53 7.19 10.57
C ARG A 178 -3.49 6.11 10.30
N HIS A 179 -3.28 5.16 11.22
CA HIS A 179 -2.26 4.12 11.05
C HIS A 179 -2.67 3.14 9.94
N TYR A 180 -1.98 3.20 8.80
CA TYR A 180 -2.31 2.46 7.59
C TYR A 180 -2.26 0.94 7.83
N GLY A 181 -1.29 0.45 8.60
CA GLY A 181 -1.21 -0.96 8.97
C GLY A 181 -2.48 -1.47 9.66
N CYS A 182 -3.05 -0.69 10.60
CA CYS A 182 -4.29 -1.06 11.30
C CYS A 182 -5.49 -1.07 10.35
N HIS A 183 -5.62 -0.05 9.50
CA HIS A 183 -6.67 0.01 8.47
C HIS A 183 -6.59 -1.18 7.50
N VAL A 184 -5.37 -1.57 7.10
CA VAL A 184 -5.13 -2.75 6.27
C VAL A 184 -5.54 -4.04 6.97
N ALA A 185 -5.20 -4.21 8.25
CA ALA A 185 -5.59 -5.40 9.01
C ALA A 185 -7.11 -5.48 9.18
N ALA A 186 -7.76 -4.35 9.47
CA ALA A 186 -9.21 -4.24 9.55
C ALA A 186 -9.90 -4.59 8.22
N LEU A 187 -9.44 -4.02 7.11
CA LEU A 187 -9.95 -4.34 5.76
C LEU A 187 -9.86 -5.85 5.47
N ARG A 188 -8.73 -6.48 5.81
CA ARG A 188 -8.54 -7.93 5.61
C ARG A 188 -9.46 -8.78 6.49
N TYR A 189 -9.73 -8.35 7.71
CA TYR A 189 -10.68 -9.03 8.59
C TYR A 189 -12.08 -9.00 7.96
N LEU A 190 -12.55 -7.81 7.60
CA LEU A 190 -13.87 -7.60 6.99
C LEU A 190 -14.03 -8.41 5.69
N ALA A 191 -13.02 -8.39 4.82
CA ALA A 191 -13.02 -9.19 3.59
C ALA A 191 -13.16 -10.70 3.84
N SER A 192 -12.57 -11.21 4.94
CA SER A 192 -12.68 -12.62 5.30
C SER A 192 -14.00 -12.98 6.00
N SER A 193 -14.60 -12.04 6.73
CA SER A 193 -15.89 -12.26 7.39
C SER A 193 -17.04 -12.19 6.41
N TRP A 194 -16.94 -11.31 5.42
CA TRP A 194 -17.97 -11.07 4.43
C TRP A 194 -17.59 -11.68 3.09
N HIS A 195 -17.38 -13.00 3.04
CA HIS A 195 -17.02 -13.77 1.84
C HIS A 195 -17.74 -13.26 0.56
N GLY A 196 -17.03 -12.55 -0.32
CA GLY A 196 -17.58 -11.99 -1.57
C GLY A 196 -18.19 -10.58 -1.47
N SER A 197 -18.10 -9.90 -0.34
CA SER A 197 -18.69 -8.56 -0.10
C SER A 197 -17.68 -7.43 -0.41
N HIS A 198 -17.22 -7.40 -1.66
CA HIS A 198 -16.24 -6.42 -2.11
C HIS A 198 -16.76 -4.97 -2.01
N ARG A 199 -18.08 -4.77 -2.08
CA ARG A 199 -18.72 -3.47 -1.95
C ARG A 199 -18.50 -2.88 -0.55
N GLU A 200 -18.76 -3.66 0.49
CA GLU A 200 -18.61 -3.24 1.87
C GLU A 200 -17.13 -3.04 2.24
N CYS A 201 -16.24 -3.85 1.66
CA CYS A 201 -14.79 -3.65 1.78
C CYS A 201 -14.35 -2.32 1.15
N LEU A 202 -14.87 -1.99 -0.03
CA LEU A 202 -14.63 -0.72 -0.68
C LEU A 202 -15.28 0.43 0.10
N ASP A 203 -16.50 0.28 0.62
CA ASP A 203 -17.19 1.32 1.39
C ASP A 203 -16.40 1.67 2.66
N PHE A 204 -15.89 0.66 3.36
CA PHE A 204 -14.97 0.84 4.48
C PHE A 204 -13.71 1.59 4.05
N ALA A 205 -13.10 1.17 2.95
CA ALA A 205 -11.85 1.76 2.47
C ALA A 205 -12.02 3.21 2.00
N ASP A 206 -13.11 3.50 1.30
CA ASP A 206 -13.46 4.83 0.81
C ASP A 206 -13.72 5.79 1.97
N ARG A 207 -14.49 5.34 2.99
CA ARG A 207 -14.75 6.16 4.17
C ARG A 207 -13.46 6.46 4.95
N ALA A 208 -12.62 5.46 5.16
CA ALA A 208 -11.33 5.65 5.82
C ALA A 208 -10.42 6.63 5.05
N ALA A 209 -10.43 6.59 3.71
CA ALA A 209 -9.68 7.54 2.89
C ALA A 209 -10.28 8.95 2.91
N GLN A 210 -11.61 9.09 2.92
CA GLN A 210 -12.30 10.38 3.03
C GLN A 210 -11.98 11.09 4.35
N ASP A 211 -11.87 10.33 5.44
CA ASP A 211 -11.56 10.85 6.78
C ASP A 211 -10.05 11.14 6.98
N ALA A 212 -9.20 10.74 6.03
CA ALA A 212 -7.75 10.89 6.12
C ALA A 212 -7.23 12.13 5.36
N PRO A 213 -6.13 12.77 5.81
CA PRO A 213 -5.42 13.77 5.03
C PRO A 213 -4.91 13.23 3.70
N ALA A 214 -4.68 14.13 2.73
CA ALA A 214 -4.26 13.76 1.36
C ALA A 214 -2.86 13.13 1.27
N ASP A 215 -1.99 13.36 2.27
CA ASP A 215 -0.65 12.76 2.39
C ASP A 215 -0.62 11.47 3.22
N SER A 216 -1.76 11.04 3.78
CA SER A 216 -1.85 9.81 4.54
C SER A 216 -1.77 8.58 3.63
N LEU A 217 -1.03 7.55 4.06
CA LEU A 217 -1.01 6.27 3.35
C LEU A 217 -2.39 5.59 3.29
N VAL A 218 -3.32 5.97 4.17
CA VAL A 218 -4.73 5.53 4.14
C VAL A 218 -5.42 5.89 2.83
N GLN A 219 -4.95 6.92 2.10
CA GLN A 219 -5.44 7.23 0.76
C GLN A 219 -5.27 6.07 -0.23
N ALA A 220 -4.32 5.15 -0.01
CA ALA A 220 -4.12 3.95 -0.84
C ALA A 220 -5.01 2.76 -0.44
N LEU A 221 -5.83 2.88 0.61
CA LEU A 221 -6.66 1.79 1.11
C LEU A 221 -7.75 1.37 0.10
N PRO A 222 -8.45 2.27 -0.61
CA PRO A 222 -9.41 1.90 -1.67
C PRO A 222 -8.76 1.08 -2.77
N THR A 223 -7.59 1.47 -3.27
CA THR A 223 -6.84 0.73 -4.28
C THR A 223 -6.42 -0.65 -3.79
N ARG A 224 -6.15 -0.80 -2.48
CA ARG A 224 -5.88 -2.10 -1.88
C ARG A 224 -7.12 -2.99 -1.84
N ALA A 225 -8.30 -2.42 -1.58
CA ALA A 225 -9.56 -3.15 -1.67
C ALA A 225 -9.85 -3.57 -3.13
N VAL A 226 -9.58 -2.68 -4.10
CA VAL A 226 -9.64 -3.02 -5.54
C VAL A 226 -8.69 -4.15 -5.90
N LEU A 227 -7.45 -4.13 -5.39
CA LEU A 227 -6.50 -5.22 -5.61
C LEU A 227 -7.07 -6.55 -5.12
N ALA A 228 -7.64 -6.59 -3.91
CA ALA A 228 -8.26 -7.80 -3.36
C ALA A 228 -9.48 -8.25 -4.17
N TYR A 229 -10.29 -7.30 -4.68
CA TYR A 229 -11.40 -7.59 -5.58
C TYR A 229 -10.93 -8.21 -6.89
N LEU A 230 -9.91 -7.64 -7.53
CA LEU A 230 -9.39 -8.14 -8.81
C LEU A 230 -8.72 -9.51 -8.67
N ASP A 231 -8.24 -9.84 -7.48
CA ASP A 231 -7.64 -11.13 -7.14
C ASP A 231 -8.70 -12.21 -6.83
N ASP A 232 -9.95 -11.80 -6.63
CA ASP A 232 -11.09 -12.69 -6.39
C ASP A 232 -11.95 -12.76 -7.66
N ASP A 233 -11.76 -13.82 -8.45
CA ASP A 233 -12.49 -14.05 -9.71
C ASP A 233 -14.01 -14.30 -9.51
N CYS A 234 -14.50 -14.24 -8.27
CA CYS A 234 -15.84 -14.68 -7.85
C CYS A 234 -16.79 -13.53 -7.43
N GLY A 235 -16.34 -12.28 -7.45
CA GLY A 235 -17.04 -11.16 -6.79
C GLY A 235 -18.24 -10.58 -7.56
N PRO A 236 -19.28 -10.05 -6.88
CA PRO A 236 -20.30 -9.21 -7.51
C PRO A 236 -19.65 -8.04 -8.25
N GLY A 237 -20.24 -7.65 -9.39
CA GLY A 237 -19.71 -6.58 -10.24
C GLY A 237 -19.59 -5.25 -9.48
N VAL A 238 -18.36 -4.80 -9.27
CA VAL A 238 -18.09 -3.43 -8.85
C VAL A 238 -18.06 -2.54 -10.11
N PRO A 239 -18.77 -1.40 -10.14
CA PRO A 239 -18.73 -0.51 -11.29
C PRO A 239 -17.31 -0.07 -11.62
N ARG A 240 -16.97 -0.08 -12.91
CA ARG A 240 -15.63 0.28 -13.41
C ARG A 240 -15.18 1.65 -12.93
N GLU A 241 -16.08 2.64 -12.94
CA GLU A 241 -15.86 4.00 -12.43
C GLU A 241 -15.29 4.00 -11.02
N ARG A 242 -15.84 3.19 -10.12
CA ARG A 242 -15.37 3.09 -8.73
C ARG A 242 -13.95 2.50 -8.64
N LEU A 243 -13.61 1.57 -9.54
CA LEU A 243 -12.25 1.01 -9.60
C LEU A 243 -11.25 2.05 -10.10
N ASP A 244 -11.64 2.85 -11.10
CA ASP A 244 -10.82 3.92 -11.65
C ASP A 244 -10.63 5.05 -10.61
N GLU A 245 -11.67 5.45 -9.88
CA GLU A 245 -11.56 6.45 -8.80
C GLU A 245 -10.59 6.00 -7.69
N ALA A 246 -10.64 4.73 -7.31
CA ALA A 246 -9.69 4.16 -6.35
C ALA A 246 -8.26 4.16 -6.90
N ALA A 247 -8.07 3.90 -8.19
CA ALA A 247 -6.76 3.99 -8.82
C ALA A 247 -6.26 5.44 -8.88
N ASP A 248 -7.10 6.39 -9.28
CA ASP A 248 -6.79 7.82 -9.38
C ASP A 248 -6.37 8.39 -8.02
N ARG A 249 -7.06 8.01 -6.94
CA ARG A 249 -6.69 8.40 -5.58
C ARG A 249 -5.28 7.93 -5.21
N ALA A 250 -4.90 6.70 -5.55
CA ALA A 250 -3.55 6.22 -5.28
C ALA A 250 -2.49 6.79 -6.23
N VAL A 251 -2.83 7.12 -7.48
CA VAL A 251 -1.96 7.90 -8.37
C VAL A 251 -1.68 9.27 -7.76
N ALA A 252 -2.71 9.96 -7.28
CA ALA A 252 -2.58 11.26 -6.62
C ALA A 252 -1.73 11.18 -5.34
N LEU A 253 -1.88 10.13 -4.53
CA LEU A 253 -1.00 9.88 -3.39
C LEU A 253 0.45 9.61 -3.84
N SER A 254 0.64 8.75 -4.83
CA SER A 254 1.97 8.36 -5.34
C SER A 254 2.79 9.55 -5.82
N ALA A 255 2.13 10.51 -6.48
CA ALA A 255 2.74 11.74 -6.99
C ALA A 255 3.26 12.70 -5.89
N ARG A 256 2.87 12.50 -4.62
CA ARG A 256 3.34 13.31 -3.49
C ARG A 256 4.73 12.91 -2.99
N PHE A 257 5.21 11.73 -3.38
CA PHE A 257 6.49 11.20 -2.94
C PHE A 257 7.52 11.29 -4.08
N PRO A 258 8.82 11.47 -3.76
CA PRO A 258 9.88 11.43 -4.76
C PRO A 258 9.88 10.14 -5.60
N ALA A 259 10.39 10.22 -6.82
CA ALA A 259 10.68 9.03 -7.62
C ALA A 259 11.76 8.17 -6.95
N ALA A 260 11.70 6.86 -7.16
CA ALA A 260 12.61 5.88 -6.55
C ALA A 260 12.70 5.94 -5.01
N ASP A 261 11.67 6.44 -4.34
CA ASP A 261 11.57 6.40 -2.88
C ASP A 261 11.09 5.01 -2.41
N LEU A 262 11.84 4.41 -1.48
CA LEU A 262 11.49 3.14 -0.81
C LEU A 262 10.23 3.27 0.05
N TRP A 263 9.91 4.48 0.52
CA TRP A 263 8.75 4.72 1.37
C TRP A 263 7.41 4.31 0.71
N PRO A 264 7.04 4.87 -0.46
CA PRO A 264 5.82 4.50 -1.19
C PRO A 264 5.96 3.25 -2.08
N ALA A 265 7.13 2.63 -2.20
CA ALA A 265 7.39 1.54 -3.16
C ALA A 265 6.35 0.41 -3.10
N ALA A 266 5.96 0.00 -1.89
CA ALA A 266 4.93 -1.02 -1.68
C ALA A 266 3.52 -0.60 -2.13
N ILE A 267 3.21 0.71 -2.12
CA ILE A 267 1.94 1.23 -2.67
C ILE A 267 2.03 1.28 -4.19
N ARG A 268 3.15 1.77 -4.74
CA ARG A 268 3.35 1.87 -6.20
C ARG A 268 3.31 0.51 -6.89
N ASN A 269 3.91 -0.53 -6.31
CA ASN A 269 3.85 -1.89 -6.85
C ASN A 269 2.40 -2.44 -6.88
N LYS A 270 1.62 -2.21 -5.81
CA LYS A 270 0.19 -2.58 -5.75
C LYS A 270 -0.65 -1.81 -6.75
N LEU A 271 -0.42 -0.50 -6.86
CA LEU A 271 -1.10 0.37 -7.81
C LEU A 271 -0.80 -0.05 -9.25
N THR A 272 0.46 -0.36 -9.57
CA THR A 272 0.87 -0.85 -10.89
C THR A 272 0.10 -2.10 -11.28
N TYR A 273 -0.01 -3.08 -10.36
CA TYR A 273 -0.82 -4.28 -10.60
C TYR A 273 -2.28 -3.92 -10.90
N VAL A 274 -2.90 -3.05 -10.10
CA VAL A 274 -4.29 -2.61 -10.33
C VAL A 274 -4.45 -1.92 -11.69
N LEU A 275 -3.57 -0.97 -12.03
CA LEU A 275 -3.62 -0.25 -13.31
C LEU A 275 -3.49 -1.20 -14.51
N VAL A 276 -2.59 -2.19 -14.43
CA VAL A 276 -2.45 -3.25 -15.45
C VAL A 276 -3.74 -4.05 -15.59
N ARG A 277 -4.35 -4.49 -14.48
CA ARG A 277 -5.61 -5.23 -14.50
C ARG A 277 -6.79 -4.39 -15.03
N LEU A 278 -6.74 -3.07 -14.86
CA LEU A 278 -7.70 -2.12 -15.42
C LEU A 278 -7.38 -1.73 -16.88
N GLY A 279 -6.26 -2.16 -17.45
CA GLY A 279 -5.83 -1.80 -18.80
C GLY A 279 -5.36 -0.35 -18.95
N ARG A 280 -5.00 0.32 -17.85
CA ARG A 280 -4.49 1.70 -17.80
C ARG A 280 -2.97 1.70 -18.00
N TRP A 281 -2.54 1.36 -19.21
CA TRP A 281 -1.13 1.09 -19.52
C TRP A 281 -0.22 2.32 -19.39
N GLU A 282 -0.71 3.51 -19.71
CA GLU A 282 0.07 4.76 -19.61
C GLU A 282 0.34 5.12 -18.15
N ASP A 283 -0.70 5.10 -17.31
CA ASP A 283 -0.55 5.33 -15.86
C ASP A 283 0.34 4.26 -15.22
N ALA A 284 0.21 2.99 -15.64
CA ALA A 284 1.08 1.92 -15.14
C ALA A 284 2.55 2.17 -15.50
N LEU A 285 2.83 2.70 -16.71
CA LEU A 285 4.19 3.05 -17.13
C LEU A 285 4.76 4.20 -16.29
N GLU A 286 3.94 5.20 -15.98
CA GLU A 286 4.33 6.29 -15.07
C GLU A 286 4.66 5.75 -13.67
N GLN A 287 3.81 4.87 -13.12
CA GLN A 287 4.09 4.26 -11.82
C GLN A 287 5.36 3.41 -11.83
N LEU A 288 5.64 2.65 -12.89
CA LEU A 288 6.90 1.91 -13.04
C LEU A 288 8.11 2.84 -13.06
N THR A 289 7.99 4.02 -13.68
CA THR A 289 9.04 5.04 -13.68
C THR A 289 9.28 5.58 -12.28
N LEU A 290 8.20 5.86 -11.53
CA LEU A 290 8.28 6.32 -10.15
C LEU A 290 8.77 5.25 -9.17
N ILE A 291 8.53 3.96 -9.44
CA ILE A 291 9.09 2.85 -8.65
C ILE A 291 10.62 2.82 -8.76
N GLY A 292 11.16 3.11 -9.95
CA GLY A 292 12.59 2.99 -10.20
C GLY A 292 13.05 1.54 -9.97
N PRO A 293 14.14 1.32 -9.20
CA PRO A 293 14.72 -0.01 -9.01
C PRO A 293 14.02 -0.81 -7.89
N HIS A 294 12.95 -0.31 -7.27
CA HIS A 294 12.43 -0.88 -6.01
C HIS A 294 11.19 -1.75 -6.19
N ALA A 295 11.38 -2.99 -6.64
CA ALA A 295 10.32 -3.99 -6.66
C ALA A 295 9.98 -4.46 -5.24
N THR A 296 8.72 -4.85 -5.01
CA THR A 296 8.30 -5.45 -3.73
C THR A 296 7.66 -6.80 -3.93
N SER A 297 7.90 -7.77 -3.05
CA SER A 297 7.38 -9.14 -3.20
C SER A 297 5.87 -9.17 -3.38
N PHE A 298 5.12 -8.43 -2.55
CA PHE A 298 3.69 -8.22 -2.77
C PHE A 298 3.46 -7.02 -3.69
N PRO A 299 2.62 -7.12 -4.74
CA PRO A 299 1.64 -8.18 -4.98
C PRO A 299 2.11 -9.34 -5.87
N TRP A 300 3.30 -9.26 -6.45
CA TRP A 300 3.76 -10.21 -7.48
C TRP A 300 3.84 -11.66 -7.01
N SER A 301 4.12 -11.87 -5.72
CA SER A 301 4.14 -13.18 -5.07
C SER A 301 2.76 -13.86 -5.01
N ARG A 302 1.67 -13.17 -5.38
CA ARG A 302 0.34 -13.78 -5.56
C ARG A 302 0.21 -14.51 -6.90
N LEU A 303 1.03 -14.14 -7.88
CA LEU A 303 0.93 -14.62 -9.26
C LEU A 303 2.03 -15.63 -9.60
N SER A 304 3.16 -15.57 -8.89
CA SER A 304 4.36 -16.38 -9.16
C SER A 304 5.15 -16.60 -7.88
N GLU A 305 5.83 -17.74 -7.79
CA GLU A 305 6.85 -18.02 -6.77
C GLU A 305 8.13 -17.20 -6.99
N ASP A 306 8.33 -16.67 -8.20
CA ASP A 306 9.35 -15.66 -8.52
C ASP A 306 8.70 -14.27 -8.67
N PRO A 307 8.57 -13.49 -7.58
CA PRO A 307 7.97 -12.16 -7.63
C PRO A 307 8.81 -11.15 -8.42
N LEU A 308 10.14 -11.29 -8.45
CA LEU A 308 11.01 -10.37 -9.17
C LEU A 308 10.88 -10.58 -10.68
N GLY A 309 10.96 -11.84 -11.14
CA GLY A 309 10.72 -12.18 -12.54
C GLY A 309 9.33 -11.69 -13.00
N ARG A 310 8.30 -11.91 -12.18
CA ARG A 310 6.93 -11.47 -12.50
C ARG A 310 6.79 -9.94 -12.60
N PHE A 311 7.50 -9.18 -11.75
CA PHE A 311 7.55 -7.73 -11.86
C PHE A 311 8.19 -7.30 -13.19
N LEU A 312 9.35 -7.88 -13.54
CA LEU A 312 10.08 -7.55 -14.77
C LEU A 312 9.26 -7.88 -16.03
N GLU A 313 8.63 -9.06 -16.08
CA GLU A 313 7.71 -9.42 -17.16
C GLU A 313 6.55 -8.44 -17.33
N THR A 314 5.97 -8.00 -16.20
CA THR A 314 4.88 -7.02 -16.21
C THR A 314 5.37 -5.67 -16.70
N ARG A 315 6.57 -5.25 -16.28
CA ARG A 315 7.22 -4.01 -16.73
C ARG A 315 7.40 -3.99 -18.25
N ASP A 316 7.87 -5.10 -18.82
CA ASP A 316 8.05 -5.21 -20.26
C ASP A 316 6.74 -5.25 -21.05
N GLU A 317 5.71 -5.92 -20.50
CA GLU A 317 4.39 -5.89 -21.11
C GLU A 317 3.78 -4.48 -21.12
N VAL A 318 3.90 -3.75 -20.01
CA VAL A 318 3.43 -2.36 -19.91
C VAL A 318 4.13 -1.47 -20.94
N ARG A 319 5.46 -1.59 -21.07
CA ARG A 319 6.24 -0.86 -22.09
C ARG A 319 5.70 -1.11 -23.50
N ARG A 320 5.49 -2.37 -23.88
CA ARG A 320 4.96 -2.73 -25.22
C ARG A 320 3.54 -2.20 -25.45
N ARG A 321 2.66 -2.34 -24.46
CA ARG A 321 1.25 -1.91 -24.56
C ARG A 321 1.12 -0.39 -24.64
N ALA A 322 1.87 0.34 -23.81
CA ALA A 322 1.86 1.80 -23.81
C ALA A 322 2.38 2.37 -25.15
N ALA A 323 3.47 1.82 -25.69
CA ALA A 323 3.98 2.21 -27.01
C ALA A 323 2.95 1.94 -28.14
N GLY A 324 2.26 0.80 -28.07
CA GLY A 324 1.21 0.44 -29.02
C GLY A 324 -0.05 1.32 -28.95
N SER A 325 -0.36 1.92 -27.79
CA SER A 325 -1.43 2.91 -27.63
C SER A 325 -1.03 4.26 -28.20
N ALA A 326 0.18 4.73 -27.92
CA ALA A 326 0.71 5.98 -28.45
C ALA A 326 0.76 5.98 -29.99
N ALA A 327 1.21 4.88 -30.60
CA ALA A 327 1.23 4.73 -32.06
C ALA A 327 -0.18 4.76 -32.70
N ARG A 328 -1.19 4.19 -32.03
CA ARG A 328 -2.59 4.24 -32.49
C ARG A 328 -3.21 5.63 -32.36
N GLY A 329 -2.90 6.35 -31.27
CA GLY A 329 -3.31 7.74 -31.10
C GLY A 329 -2.73 8.67 -32.17
N ALA A 330 -1.45 8.48 -32.53
CA ALA A 330 -0.80 9.23 -33.60
C ALA A 330 -1.38 8.93 -34.99
N ALA A 331 -1.72 7.66 -35.28
CA ALA A 331 -2.33 7.26 -36.55
C ALA A 331 -3.78 7.76 -36.71
N GLY A 332 -4.54 7.89 -35.62
CA GLY A 332 -5.91 8.45 -35.62
C GLY A 332 -5.97 9.97 -35.75
N GLY A 333 -4.85 10.67 -35.52
CA GLY A 333 -4.75 12.13 -35.54
C GLY A 333 -4.39 12.76 -36.89
N HIS A 334 -4.24 11.99 -37.97
CA HIS A 334 -4.00 12.58 -39.29
C HIS A 334 -5.24 13.29 -39.84
N PRO A 335 -5.22 14.61 -40.09
CA PRO A 335 -6.32 15.28 -40.76
C PRO A 335 -6.41 14.71 -42.16
N ARG A 336 -7.57 14.13 -42.52
CA ARG A 336 -7.94 13.95 -43.92
C ARG A 336 -7.95 15.33 -44.56
N SER A 337 -6.87 15.68 -45.25
CA SER A 337 -6.80 16.87 -46.08
C SER A 337 -7.95 16.81 -47.08
N GLY A 338 -8.99 17.60 -46.84
CA GLY A 338 -10.11 17.78 -47.75
C GLY A 338 -9.60 18.35 -49.07
N ARG A 339 -9.53 17.51 -50.10
CA ARG A 339 -9.48 17.98 -51.49
C ARG A 339 -10.85 18.57 -51.81
N GLY A 340 -11.00 19.86 -51.55
CA GLY A 340 -12.03 20.69 -52.18
C GLY A 340 -11.73 20.77 -53.68
N GLY A 341 -12.51 20.05 -54.47
CA GLY A 341 -12.43 20.02 -55.93
C GLY A 341 -13.79 20.33 -56.56
N ARG A 342 -14.08 21.63 -56.67
CA ARG A 342 -14.91 22.34 -57.66
C ARG A 342 -16.24 21.69 -58.09
N VAL A 343 -17.33 22.31 -57.62
CA VAL A 343 -18.65 22.28 -58.24
C VAL A 343 -18.58 23.06 -59.57
N HIS A 344 -18.90 22.41 -60.69
CA HIS A 344 -19.25 23.10 -61.93
C HIS A 344 -20.76 23.33 -61.93
N SER A 345 -21.15 24.61 -61.91
CA SER A 345 -22.44 25.09 -62.37
C SER A 345 -22.33 25.40 -63.86
N GLY A 346 -23.34 24.98 -64.63
CA GLY A 346 -23.48 25.28 -66.04
C GLY A 346 -24.77 24.69 -66.58
N ASP A 347 -25.84 25.50 -66.52
CA ASP A 347 -27.05 25.33 -67.32
C ASP A 347 -26.70 25.47 -68.82
N HIS A 348 -27.14 24.50 -69.64
CA HIS A 348 -27.96 24.66 -70.85
C HIS A 348 -28.02 23.36 -71.66
#